data_AF-A0A8T7KVI9-F1
#
_entry.id   AF-A0A8T7KVI9-F1
#
_cell.length_a   1.000
_cell.length_b   1.000
_cell.length_c   1.000
_cell.angle_alpha   90.00
_cell.angle_beta   90.00
_cell.angle_gamma   90.00
#
_symmetry.space_group_name_H-M   'P 1'
#
loop_
_entity.id
_entity.type
_entity.pdbx_description
1 polymer ?
#
loop_
_entity_poly.entity_id
_entity_poly.type
_entity_poly.pdbx_seq_one_letter_code
_entity_poly.pdbx_strand_id
1 'polypeptide(L)'
;MKKVLILGAGVYQVPLIRKAKERGFYTVVASLPGNYPGFSLADKSCYVDTTNREEIVRLAREENIDCVCTTGTDVAMQSLGAVCDALNLPGITEQAGLLATNKREMKRNFEAGGVCTARFREVKSLKEMQAAFDLFNKPVICKAVDVSGSRGIIRVDTVDQLQSAFSYVMDATHKDYFIVEEFISGVEFGAQSAVIDGEVQFVMAHGDILYHGKTDVPIGHYVPYSIPSSVEKEARRQVELSVKALGLSTCAVNVDFILRDNQIYVLEIGARGGATCLPELVSTHYGIDYYGYILDLSFGHRPQVQFTPQHACGNLLITSKREGILDGITIASDGLDIVETVFDYKPGDSVPAFKVGPDRLGHVVLKAADEAAVISDLKKLEERIVISFRE
;
A
#
# COMPACT_ATOMS: atom_id res chain seq x y z
N MET A 1 13.58 -7.28 27.26
CA MET A 1 12.44 -7.47 26.34
C MET A 1 12.77 -6.70 25.09
N LYS A 2 12.64 -7.29 23.89
CA LYS A 2 12.94 -6.58 22.64
C LYS A 2 11.89 -5.49 22.37
N LYS A 3 12.30 -4.35 21.83
CA LYS A 3 11.46 -3.19 21.51
C LYS A 3 11.32 -3.02 20.00
N VAL A 4 10.08 -2.88 19.54
CA VAL A 4 9.76 -2.65 18.12
C VAL A 4 9.18 -1.25 17.96
N LEU A 5 9.81 -0.44 17.11
CA LEU A 5 9.24 0.83 16.67
C LEU A 5 8.32 0.60 15.46
N ILE A 6 7.05 0.95 15.59
CA ILE A 6 6.07 0.87 14.52
C ILE A 6 5.69 2.28 14.10
N LEU A 7 5.96 2.63 12.84
CA LEU A 7 5.65 3.94 12.28
C LEU A 7 4.25 3.93 11.66
N GLY A 8 3.36 4.74 12.19
CA GLY A 8 1.94 4.77 11.87
C GLY A 8 1.09 4.04 12.92
N ALA A 9 -0.02 4.67 13.29
CA ALA A 9 -0.97 4.14 14.27
C ALA A 9 -2.36 3.87 13.67
N GLY A 10 -2.51 4.00 12.35
CA GLY A 10 -3.79 3.86 11.66
C GLY A 10 -4.31 2.43 11.62
N VAL A 11 -5.51 2.27 11.07
CA VAL A 11 -6.20 0.97 10.94
C VAL A 11 -5.36 -0.11 10.24
N TYR A 12 -4.51 0.28 9.28
CA TYR A 12 -3.66 -0.66 8.55
C TYR A 12 -2.44 -1.15 9.36
N GLN A 13 -2.00 -0.43 10.41
CA GLN A 13 -0.90 -0.88 11.26
C GLN A 13 -1.38 -1.69 12.47
N VAL A 14 -2.68 -1.64 12.80
CA VAL A 14 -3.26 -2.35 13.95
C VAL A 14 -2.91 -3.84 13.98
N PRO A 15 -3.04 -4.62 12.88
CA PRO A 15 -2.70 -6.05 12.92
C PRO A 15 -1.21 -6.30 13.20
N LEU A 16 -0.31 -5.47 12.66
CA LEU A 16 1.13 -5.55 12.92
C LEU A 16 1.45 -5.24 14.40
N ILE A 17 0.81 -4.22 14.98
CA ILE A 17 0.96 -3.88 16.41
C ILE A 17 0.50 -5.05 17.29
N ARG A 18 -0.67 -5.64 16.99
CA ARG A 18 -1.17 -6.83 17.70
C ARG A 18 -0.19 -7.99 17.60
N LYS A 19 0.31 -8.27 16.38
CA LYS A 19 1.27 -9.35 16.16
C LYS A 19 2.57 -9.16 16.94
N ALA A 20 3.08 -7.94 17.01
CA ALA A 20 4.28 -7.65 17.80
C ALA A 20 4.08 -7.93 19.30
N LYS A 21 2.91 -7.56 19.86
CA LYS A 21 2.55 -7.85 21.25
C LYS A 21 2.32 -9.34 21.51
N GLU A 22 1.65 -10.04 20.58
CA GLU A 22 1.49 -11.50 20.64
C GLU A 22 2.83 -12.22 20.70
N ARG A 23 3.86 -11.71 20.01
CA ARG A 23 5.24 -12.21 20.06
C ARG A 23 6.03 -11.75 21.29
N GLY A 24 5.41 -11.03 22.23
CA GLY A 24 6.01 -10.60 23.48
C GLY A 24 6.99 -9.42 23.35
N PHE A 25 6.91 -8.66 22.26
CA PHE A 25 7.71 -7.45 22.09
C PHE A 25 7.05 -6.23 22.74
N TYR A 26 7.89 -5.31 23.21
CA TYR A 26 7.44 -4.01 23.70
C TYR A 26 7.24 -3.06 22.51
N THR A 27 6.01 -2.61 22.29
CA THR A 27 5.64 -1.79 21.12
C THR A 27 5.74 -0.30 21.41
N VAL A 28 6.61 0.37 20.66
CA VAL A 28 6.65 1.83 20.57
C VAL A 28 5.96 2.22 19.27
N VAL A 29 4.84 2.93 19.35
CA VAL A 29 4.07 3.33 18.16
C VAL A 29 4.17 4.84 17.97
N ALA A 30 4.68 5.26 16.81
CA ALA A 30 4.88 6.68 16.48
C ALA A 30 3.96 7.12 15.34
N SER A 31 3.22 8.19 15.55
CA SER A 31 2.38 8.83 14.51
C SER A 31 2.07 10.27 14.92
N LEU A 32 1.53 11.07 14.00
CA LEU A 32 0.96 12.38 14.36
C LEU A 32 -0.09 12.24 15.48
N PRO A 33 -0.31 13.29 16.30
CA PRO A 33 -1.46 13.34 17.19
C PRO A 33 -2.76 13.11 16.42
N GLY A 34 -3.62 12.23 16.92
CA GLY A 34 -4.90 11.91 16.28
C GLY A 34 -5.59 10.74 16.95
N ASN A 35 -6.85 10.52 16.58
CA ASN A 35 -7.64 9.39 17.05
C ASN A 35 -7.34 8.13 16.23
N TYR A 36 -6.12 7.62 16.37
CA TYR A 36 -5.66 6.45 15.64
C TYR A 36 -5.77 5.19 16.53
N PRO A 37 -6.41 4.10 16.07
CA PRO A 37 -6.70 2.94 16.91
C PRO A 37 -5.45 2.21 17.40
N GLY A 38 -4.35 2.25 16.65
CA GLY A 38 -3.07 1.64 17.02
C GLY A 38 -2.49 2.16 18.34
N PHE A 39 -2.74 3.43 18.70
CA PHE A 39 -2.27 4.00 19.97
C PHE A 39 -2.89 3.32 21.19
N SER A 40 -4.12 2.81 21.09
CA SER A 40 -4.79 2.10 22.19
C SER A 40 -4.16 0.72 22.47
N LEU A 41 -3.42 0.20 21.50
CA LEU A 41 -2.77 -1.12 21.58
C LEU A 41 -1.31 -1.00 22.01
N ALA A 42 -0.66 0.13 21.74
CA ALA A 42 0.76 0.35 21.99
C ALA A 42 1.12 0.22 23.49
N ASP A 43 2.34 -0.28 23.78
CA ASP A 43 2.90 -0.18 25.12
C ASP A 43 3.40 1.24 25.42
N LYS A 44 3.85 1.95 24.37
CA LYS A 44 4.16 3.37 24.39
C LYS A 44 3.72 4.07 23.11
N SER A 45 2.94 5.14 23.26
CA SER A 45 2.52 6.01 22.17
C SER A 45 3.41 7.25 22.10
N CYS A 46 3.92 7.56 20.92
CA CYS A 46 4.77 8.72 20.66
C CYS A 46 4.16 9.59 19.58
N TYR A 47 3.94 10.87 19.89
CA TYR A 47 3.31 11.81 18.97
C TYR A 47 4.38 12.57 18.18
N VAL A 48 4.75 12.02 17.03
CA VAL A 48 5.82 12.54 16.15
C VAL A 48 5.37 12.39 14.71
N ASP A 49 5.64 13.39 13.87
CA ASP A 49 5.45 13.27 12.43
C ASP A 49 6.39 12.19 11.87
N THR A 50 5.82 11.12 11.30
CA THR A 50 6.60 10.01 10.75
C THR A 50 7.43 10.40 9.54
N THR A 51 7.19 11.56 8.93
CA THR A 51 8.03 12.12 7.86
C THR A 51 9.23 12.91 8.40
N ASN A 52 9.23 13.25 9.69
CA ASN A 52 10.35 13.94 10.33
C ASN A 52 11.46 12.96 10.72
N ARG A 53 12.33 12.68 9.74
CA ARG A 53 13.45 11.73 9.86
C ARG A 53 14.29 11.95 11.11
N GLU A 54 14.67 13.20 11.41
CA GLU A 54 15.55 13.53 12.53
C GLU A 54 14.89 13.21 13.88
N GLU A 55 13.61 13.51 14.01
CA GLU A 55 12.86 13.20 15.24
C GLU A 55 12.62 11.71 15.42
N ILE A 56 12.34 10.99 14.34
CA ILE A 56 12.14 9.54 14.39
C ILE A 56 13.46 8.81 14.73
N VAL A 57 14.60 9.26 14.19
CA VAL A 57 15.93 8.74 14.57
C VAL A 57 16.25 9.04 16.04
N ARG A 58 15.94 10.25 16.52
CA ARG A 58 16.11 10.61 17.94
C ARG A 58 15.26 9.71 18.83
N LEU A 59 13.98 9.56 18.52
CA LEU A 59 13.06 8.68 19.25
C LEU A 59 13.58 7.24 19.28
N ALA A 60 14.02 6.70 18.15
CA ALA A 60 14.57 5.35 18.07
C ALA A 60 15.77 5.13 19.01
N ARG A 61 16.67 6.12 19.12
CA ARG A 61 17.82 6.09 20.04
C ARG A 61 17.39 6.16 21.50
N GLU A 62 16.52 7.11 21.85
CA GLU A 62 16.03 7.30 23.22
C GLU A 62 15.30 6.05 23.73
N GLU A 63 14.51 5.42 22.85
CA GLU A 63 13.79 4.20 23.19
C GLU A 63 14.67 2.94 23.21
N ASN A 64 15.89 2.98 22.67
CA ASN A 64 16.76 1.82 22.50
C ASN A 64 16.02 0.67 21.78
N ILE A 65 15.52 0.95 20.58
CA ILE A 65 14.75 -0.02 19.80
C ILE A 65 15.65 -1.13 19.25
N ASP A 66 15.08 -2.32 19.05
CA ASP A 66 15.77 -3.46 18.43
C ASP A 66 15.44 -3.61 16.94
N CYS A 67 14.29 -3.10 16.50
CA CYS A 67 13.94 -2.98 15.08
C CYS A 67 12.88 -1.90 14.83
N VAL A 68 12.72 -1.52 13.57
CA VAL A 68 11.68 -0.61 13.08
C VAL A 68 10.92 -1.25 11.92
N CYS A 69 9.60 -1.12 11.89
CA CYS A 69 8.78 -1.64 10.79
C CYS A 69 7.49 -0.83 10.58
N THR A 70 6.86 -1.01 9.43
CA THR A 70 5.50 -0.55 9.16
C THR A 70 4.85 -1.43 8.09
N THR A 71 3.57 -1.19 7.80
CA THR A 71 2.80 -1.84 6.73
C THR A 71 1.68 -0.91 6.29
N GLY A 72 1.19 -1.04 5.06
CA GLY A 72 0.02 -0.30 4.57
C GLY A 72 0.20 1.22 4.48
N THR A 73 1.44 1.75 4.54
CA THR A 73 1.73 3.17 4.34
C THR A 73 3.12 3.39 3.77
N ASP A 74 3.23 4.24 2.76
CA ASP A 74 4.49 4.66 2.16
C ASP A 74 5.08 5.92 2.82
N VAL A 75 4.27 6.64 3.60
CA VAL A 75 4.60 7.97 4.16
C VAL A 75 5.85 7.93 5.05
N ALA A 76 6.07 6.83 5.76
CA ALA A 76 7.13 6.71 6.75
C ALA A 76 8.41 6.04 6.22
N MET A 77 8.46 5.59 4.96
CA MET A 77 9.51 4.68 4.51
C MET A 77 10.89 5.33 4.48
N GLN A 78 10.99 6.61 4.12
CA GLN A 78 12.28 7.31 4.17
C GLN A 78 12.79 7.44 5.62
N SER A 79 11.92 7.80 6.58
CA SER A 79 12.29 7.88 8.00
C SER A 79 12.62 6.52 8.61
N LEU A 80 11.92 5.45 8.17
CA LEU A 80 12.25 4.08 8.55
C LEU A 80 13.66 3.73 8.13
N GLY A 81 14.02 3.99 6.86
CA GLY A 81 15.37 3.76 6.36
C GLY A 81 16.42 4.60 7.07
N ALA A 82 16.12 5.86 7.41
CA ALA A 82 17.00 6.71 8.21
C ALA A 82 17.29 6.13 9.60
N VAL A 83 16.30 5.49 10.24
CA VAL A 83 16.51 4.76 11.50
C VAL A 83 17.42 3.55 11.30
N CYS A 84 17.17 2.75 10.26
CA CYS A 84 18.00 1.60 9.94
C CYS A 84 19.48 2.00 9.74
N ASP A 85 19.74 3.03 8.93
CA ASP A 85 21.09 3.53 8.69
C ASP A 85 21.73 4.10 9.97
N ALA A 86 20.99 4.92 10.72
CA ALA A 86 21.52 5.64 11.89
C ALA A 86 21.81 4.74 13.11
N LEU A 87 21.13 3.60 13.23
CA LEU A 87 21.28 2.64 14.32
C LEU A 87 21.91 1.32 13.85
N ASN A 88 22.27 1.20 12.57
CA ASN A 88 22.76 -0.03 11.94
C ASN A 88 21.82 -1.23 12.17
N LEU A 89 20.52 -1.00 12.00
CA LEU A 89 19.48 -2.02 12.12
C LEU A 89 19.17 -2.65 10.75
N PRO A 90 18.73 -3.92 10.71
CA PRO A 90 18.24 -4.53 9.47
C PRO A 90 17.06 -3.76 8.87
N GLY A 91 16.96 -3.78 7.53
CA GLY A 91 15.87 -3.14 6.80
C GLY A 91 16.37 -2.46 5.53
N ILE A 92 15.52 -1.59 4.98
CA ILE A 92 15.88 -0.73 3.85
C ILE A 92 16.78 0.42 4.32
N THR A 93 17.57 0.98 3.40
CA THR A 93 18.32 2.21 3.68
C THR A 93 17.42 3.43 3.52
N GLU A 94 17.85 4.58 4.04
CA GLU A 94 17.18 5.86 3.83
C GLU A 94 17.03 6.18 2.34
N GLN A 95 18.10 5.93 1.58
CA GLN A 95 18.11 6.13 0.13
C GLN A 95 17.06 5.26 -0.55
N ALA A 96 17.01 3.96 -0.23
CA ALA A 96 16.00 3.06 -0.79
C ALA A 96 14.58 3.52 -0.45
N GLY A 97 14.35 4.00 0.79
CA GLY A 97 13.07 4.56 1.21
C GLY A 97 12.67 5.80 0.41
N LEU A 98 13.61 6.71 0.11
CA LEU A 98 13.38 7.85 -0.78
C LEU A 98 13.06 7.40 -2.22
N LEU A 99 13.85 6.48 -2.77
CA LEU A 99 13.69 5.98 -4.14
C LEU A 99 12.36 5.26 -4.33
N ALA A 100 11.85 4.57 -3.31
CA ALA A 100 10.57 3.86 -3.34
C ALA A 100 9.34 4.76 -3.06
N THR A 101 9.52 6.02 -2.65
CA THR A 101 8.39 6.90 -2.29
C THR A 101 8.30 8.15 -3.16
N ASN A 102 9.42 8.61 -3.71
CA ASN A 102 9.44 9.73 -4.64
C ASN A 102 9.26 9.24 -6.08
N LYS A 103 8.13 9.57 -6.70
CA LYS A 103 7.77 9.07 -8.05
C LYS A 103 8.80 9.44 -9.12
N ARG A 104 9.40 10.63 -9.04
CA ARG A 104 10.45 11.03 -9.98
C ARG A 104 11.69 10.16 -9.82
N GLU A 105 12.18 10.00 -8.59
CA GLU A 105 13.37 9.19 -8.33
C GLU A 105 13.14 7.73 -8.69
N MET A 106 11.98 7.19 -8.33
CA MET A 106 11.55 5.84 -8.70
C MET A 106 11.64 5.63 -10.21
N LYS A 107 11.02 6.52 -11.00
CA LYS A 107 11.00 6.42 -12.46
C LYS A 107 12.39 6.56 -13.08
N ARG A 108 13.23 7.49 -12.59
CA ARG A 108 14.63 7.61 -13.04
C ARG A 108 15.40 6.31 -12.86
N ASN A 109 15.26 5.68 -11.70
CA ASN A 109 15.97 4.44 -11.39
C ASN A 109 15.37 3.24 -12.13
N PHE A 110 14.05 3.22 -12.34
CA PHE A 110 13.40 2.24 -13.21
C PHE A 110 13.93 2.29 -14.65
N GLU A 111 13.95 3.47 -15.28
CA GLU A 111 14.49 3.64 -16.63
C GLU A 111 15.97 3.23 -16.70
N ALA A 112 16.79 3.64 -15.72
CA ALA A 112 18.21 3.28 -15.66
C ALA A 112 18.45 1.78 -15.37
N GLY A 113 17.55 1.14 -14.62
CA GLY A 113 17.60 -0.27 -14.23
C GLY A 113 16.98 -1.23 -15.24
N GLY A 114 16.43 -0.73 -16.35
CA GLY A 114 15.76 -1.55 -17.37
C GLY A 114 14.37 -2.05 -16.96
N VAL A 115 13.76 -1.44 -15.94
CA VAL A 115 12.37 -1.70 -15.55
C VAL A 115 11.46 -1.08 -16.59
N CYS A 116 10.50 -1.85 -17.08
CA CYS A 116 9.48 -1.33 -17.98
C CYS A 116 8.53 -0.45 -17.18
N THR A 117 8.49 0.84 -17.49
CA THR A 117 7.61 1.82 -16.85
C THR A 117 7.18 2.88 -17.86
N ALA A 118 6.13 3.65 -17.57
CA ALA A 118 5.74 4.78 -18.40
C ALA A 118 6.86 5.81 -18.51
N ARG A 119 7.22 6.19 -19.73
CA ARG A 119 8.14 7.31 -19.99
C ARG A 119 7.60 8.58 -19.32
N PHE A 120 8.50 9.39 -18.78
CA PHE A 120 8.09 10.57 -18.01
C PHE A 120 8.98 11.79 -18.25
N ARG A 121 8.50 12.97 -17.86
CA ARG A 121 9.25 14.23 -17.80
C ARG A 121 9.01 14.91 -16.47
N GLU A 122 10.08 15.42 -15.85
CA GLU A 122 9.97 16.40 -14.76
C GLU A 122 9.52 17.73 -15.36
N VAL A 123 8.58 18.39 -14.69
CA VAL A 123 7.95 19.63 -15.13
C VAL A 123 7.87 20.61 -13.96
N LYS A 124 8.30 21.86 -14.21
CA LYS A 124 8.28 22.99 -13.27
C LYS A 124 7.38 24.14 -13.70
N SER A 125 6.95 24.13 -14.96
CA SER A 125 6.17 25.22 -15.55
C SER A 125 5.13 24.70 -16.53
N LEU A 126 4.07 25.47 -16.74
CA LEU A 126 3.03 25.14 -17.73
C LEU A 126 3.61 24.95 -19.14
N LYS A 127 4.66 25.69 -19.49
CA LYS A 127 5.35 25.55 -20.78
C LYS A 127 6.05 24.19 -20.90
N GLU A 128 6.72 23.75 -19.85
CA GLU A 128 7.32 22.40 -19.81
C GLU A 128 6.25 21.31 -19.83
N MET A 129 5.12 21.53 -19.14
CA MET A 129 3.97 20.61 -19.15
C MET A 129 3.42 20.44 -20.57
N GLN A 130 3.21 21.55 -21.29
CA GLN A 130 2.77 21.53 -22.69
C GLN A 130 3.76 20.78 -23.58
N ALA A 131 5.07 21.01 -23.42
CA ALA A 131 6.09 20.31 -24.19
C ALA A 131 6.08 18.79 -23.93
N ALA A 132 5.91 18.36 -22.68
CA ALA A 132 5.78 16.95 -22.33
C ALA A 132 4.47 16.35 -22.89
N PHE A 133 3.37 17.10 -22.83
CA PHE A 133 2.07 16.70 -23.37
C PHE A 133 2.11 16.44 -24.88
N ASP A 134 2.77 17.32 -25.65
CA ASP A 134 2.95 17.15 -27.09
C ASP A 134 3.94 16.03 -27.41
N LEU A 135 5.01 15.85 -26.62
CA LEU A 135 5.98 14.77 -26.80
C LEU A 135 5.36 13.37 -26.65
N PHE A 136 4.47 13.18 -25.69
CA PHE A 136 3.85 11.89 -25.41
C PHE A 136 2.59 11.60 -26.23
N ASN A 137 2.22 12.49 -27.16
CA ASN A 137 1.10 12.34 -28.10
C ASN A 137 -0.30 12.18 -27.48
N LYS A 138 -0.48 12.46 -26.18
CA LYS A 138 -1.77 12.50 -25.46
C LYS A 138 -2.53 11.15 -25.48
N PRO A 139 -3.34 10.86 -24.44
CA PRO A 139 -3.40 11.54 -23.15
C PRO A 139 -2.12 11.34 -22.33
N VAL A 140 -1.96 12.12 -21.26
CA VAL A 140 -0.88 11.99 -20.28
C VAL A 140 -1.44 11.90 -18.86
N ILE A 141 -0.62 11.39 -17.94
CA ILE A 141 -0.92 11.44 -16.50
C ILE A 141 0.03 12.43 -15.83
N CYS A 142 -0.51 13.38 -15.08
CA CYS A 142 0.28 14.29 -14.25
C CYS A 142 0.23 13.81 -12.80
N LYS A 143 1.38 13.70 -12.13
CA LYS A 143 1.48 13.20 -10.75
C LYS A 143 2.39 14.06 -9.90
N ALA A 144 1.89 14.47 -8.73
CA ALA A 144 2.71 14.99 -7.65
C ALA A 144 3.70 13.91 -7.17
N VAL A 145 4.96 14.29 -6.92
CA VAL A 145 6.04 13.31 -6.74
C VAL A 145 6.15 12.73 -5.34
N ASP A 146 5.58 13.41 -4.35
CA ASP A 146 5.87 13.24 -2.92
C ASP A 146 4.62 12.99 -2.07
N VAL A 147 3.48 12.72 -2.70
CA VAL A 147 2.21 12.40 -2.03
C VAL A 147 1.65 11.05 -2.46
N SER A 148 0.84 10.45 -1.60
CA SER A 148 0.27 9.11 -1.73
C SER A 148 -1.26 9.12 -1.82
N GLY A 149 -1.87 7.95 -2.06
CA GLY A 149 -3.33 7.78 -2.06
C GLY A 149 -4.04 8.54 -3.18
N SER A 150 -3.46 8.51 -4.38
CA SER A 150 -3.97 9.15 -5.60
C SER A 150 -4.15 10.68 -5.54
N ARG A 151 -3.73 11.34 -4.46
CA ARG A 151 -3.74 12.81 -4.36
C ARG A 151 -2.74 13.39 -5.36
N GLY A 152 -3.14 14.44 -6.07
CA GLY A 152 -2.28 15.10 -7.07
C GLY A 152 -2.00 14.24 -8.30
N ILE A 153 -2.87 13.26 -8.60
CA ILE A 153 -2.84 12.48 -9.85
C ILE A 153 -4.02 12.88 -10.72
N ILE A 154 -3.76 13.25 -11.98
CA ILE A 154 -4.82 13.62 -12.92
C ILE A 154 -4.47 13.22 -14.36
N ARG A 155 -5.46 12.70 -15.08
CA ARG A 155 -5.37 12.44 -16.53
C ARG A 155 -5.68 13.72 -17.30
N VAL A 156 -4.86 14.00 -18.31
CA VAL A 156 -5.02 15.14 -19.21
C VAL A 156 -5.13 14.61 -20.64
N ASP A 157 -6.29 14.83 -21.27
CA ASP A 157 -6.62 14.40 -22.61
C ASP A 157 -6.47 15.53 -23.64
N THR A 158 -6.72 16.77 -23.26
CA THR A 158 -6.72 17.93 -24.18
C THR A 158 -5.87 19.10 -23.69
N VAL A 159 -5.48 19.98 -24.61
CA VAL A 159 -4.68 21.19 -24.31
C VAL A 159 -5.41 22.10 -23.32
N ASP A 160 -6.72 22.23 -23.45
CA ASP A 160 -7.55 23.10 -22.60
C ASP A 160 -7.57 22.67 -21.13
N GLN A 161 -7.21 21.42 -20.83
CA GLN A 161 -7.11 20.90 -19.47
C GLN A 161 -5.76 21.18 -18.79
N LEU A 162 -4.73 21.62 -19.52
CA LEU A 162 -3.37 21.75 -18.98
C LEU A 162 -3.29 22.76 -17.83
N GLN A 163 -3.96 23.91 -17.95
CA GLN A 163 -3.90 24.95 -16.93
C GLN A 163 -4.51 24.48 -15.60
N SER A 164 -5.68 23.84 -15.64
CA SER A 164 -6.36 23.36 -14.44
C SER A 164 -5.63 22.16 -13.83
N ALA A 165 -5.10 21.25 -14.65
CA ALA A 165 -4.29 20.12 -14.18
C ALA A 165 -2.96 20.58 -13.57
N PHE A 166 -2.29 21.58 -14.15
CA PHE A 166 -1.08 22.17 -13.57
C PHE A 166 -1.35 22.71 -12.16
N SER A 167 -2.39 23.55 -12.01
CA SER A 167 -2.78 24.08 -10.69
C SER A 167 -3.12 22.96 -9.71
N TYR A 168 -3.94 21.99 -10.13
CA TYR A 168 -4.35 20.87 -9.27
C TYR A 168 -3.17 20.07 -8.72
N VAL A 169 -2.16 19.77 -9.56
CA VAL A 169 -0.99 19.00 -9.12
C VAL A 169 -0.04 19.85 -8.27
N MET A 170 0.16 21.12 -8.64
CA MET A 170 1.00 22.06 -7.87
C MET A 170 0.43 22.36 -6.49
N ASP A 171 -0.90 22.43 -6.36
CA ASP A 171 -1.57 22.59 -5.06
C ASP A 171 -1.41 21.36 -4.15
N ALA A 172 -1.11 20.19 -4.72
CA ALA A 172 -0.98 18.94 -3.99
C ALA A 172 0.47 18.59 -3.60
N THR A 173 1.46 18.95 -4.41
CA THR A 173 2.88 18.63 -4.14
C THR A 173 3.52 19.64 -3.17
N HIS A 174 4.48 19.20 -2.37
CA HIS A 174 5.31 20.11 -1.55
C HIS A 174 6.60 20.52 -2.28
N LYS A 175 6.71 20.24 -3.58
CA LYS A 175 7.86 20.57 -4.43
C LYS A 175 7.51 21.68 -5.43
N ASP A 176 8.54 22.29 -6.01
CA ASP A 176 8.42 23.22 -7.14
C ASP A 176 8.30 22.50 -8.50
N TYR A 177 8.10 21.18 -8.49
CA TYR A 177 8.01 20.34 -9.69
C TYR A 177 7.10 19.13 -9.48
N PHE A 178 6.63 18.57 -10.58
CA PHE A 178 5.92 17.28 -10.63
C PHE A 178 6.34 16.49 -11.88
N ILE A 179 5.73 15.32 -12.11
CA ILE A 179 6.00 14.52 -13.32
C ILE A 179 4.79 14.44 -14.25
N VAL A 180 5.06 14.44 -15.55
CA VAL A 180 4.12 14.08 -16.61
C VAL A 180 4.57 12.75 -17.20
N GLU A 181 3.69 11.76 -17.19
CA GLU A 181 3.91 10.42 -17.74
C GLU A 181 3.07 10.20 -19.00
N GLU A 182 3.56 9.38 -19.93
CA GLU A 182 2.68 8.85 -20.97
C GLU A 182 1.54 8.03 -20.36
N PHE A 183 0.34 8.15 -20.92
CA PHE A 183 -0.77 7.31 -20.49
C PHE A 183 -0.65 5.91 -21.09
N ILE A 184 -0.56 4.89 -20.24
CA ILE A 184 -0.59 3.50 -20.65
C ILE A 184 -2.02 2.99 -20.47
N SER A 185 -2.70 2.68 -21.58
CA SER A 185 -4.01 2.03 -21.55
C SER A 185 -3.81 0.52 -21.46
N GLY A 186 -4.20 -0.06 -20.33
CA GLY A 186 -4.10 -1.50 -20.07
C GLY A 186 -4.93 -1.91 -18.87
N VAL A 187 -4.75 -3.16 -18.42
CA VAL A 187 -5.41 -3.69 -17.23
C VAL A 187 -4.49 -3.47 -16.03
N GLU A 188 -4.99 -2.73 -15.04
CA GLU A 188 -4.31 -2.55 -13.75
C GLU A 188 -4.48 -3.78 -12.85
N PHE A 189 -3.40 -4.19 -12.20
CA PHE A 189 -3.40 -5.22 -11.16
C PHE A 189 -2.19 -5.00 -10.26
N GLY A 190 -2.20 -5.58 -9.05
CA GLY A 190 -1.09 -5.46 -8.12
C GLY A 190 -0.39 -6.78 -7.85
N ALA A 191 0.70 -6.72 -7.07
CA ALA A 191 1.30 -7.88 -6.44
C ALA A 191 1.86 -7.58 -5.06
N GLN A 192 1.84 -8.60 -4.22
CA GLN A 192 2.63 -8.64 -2.99
C GLN A 192 3.89 -9.46 -3.20
N SER A 193 4.96 -9.06 -2.52
CA SER A 193 6.24 -9.74 -2.53
C SER A 193 6.98 -9.50 -1.22
N ALA A 194 8.11 -10.19 -1.05
CA ALA A 194 9.10 -9.87 -0.04
C ALA A 194 10.49 -10.08 -0.62
N VAL A 195 11.46 -9.36 -0.06
CA VAL A 195 12.86 -9.40 -0.45
C VAL A 195 13.69 -9.75 0.77
N ILE A 196 14.70 -10.60 0.57
CA ILE A 196 15.72 -10.91 1.59
C ILE A 196 17.08 -10.76 0.90
N ASP A 197 17.94 -9.90 1.42
CA ASP A 197 19.26 -9.59 0.83
C ASP A 197 19.22 -9.21 -0.67
N GLY A 198 18.16 -8.52 -1.10
CA GLY A 198 18.00 -8.13 -2.50
C GLY A 198 17.42 -9.23 -3.40
N GLU A 199 17.12 -10.42 -2.86
CA GLU A 199 16.51 -11.53 -3.60
C GLU A 199 15.00 -11.60 -3.37
N VAL A 200 14.22 -11.68 -4.45
CA VAL A 200 12.75 -11.74 -4.43
C VAL A 200 12.27 -13.14 -4.00
N GLN A 201 11.57 -13.21 -2.88
CA GLN A 201 11.14 -14.48 -2.27
C GLN A 201 9.89 -15.08 -2.93
N PHE A 202 8.90 -14.24 -3.23
CA PHE A 202 7.67 -14.64 -3.93
C PHE A 202 7.09 -13.46 -4.69
N VAL A 203 6.17 -13.71 -5.62
CA VAL A 203 5.35 -12.67 -6.26
C VAL A 203 3.93 -13.21 -6.32
N MET A 204 3.04 -12.59 -5.58
CA MET A 204 1.62 -12.93 -5.49
C MET A 204 0.80 -11.86 -6.21
N ALA A 205 0.51 -12.08 -7.50
CA ALA A 205 -0.38 -11.20 -8.24
C ALA A 205 -1.79 -11.24 -7.64
N HIS A 206 -2.43 -10.07 -7.56
CA HIS A 206 -3.79 -9.92 -7.04
C HIS A 206 -4.61 -8.99 -7.93
N GLY A 207 -5.91 -9.26 -7.98
CA GLY A 207 -6.87 -8.36 -8.59
C GLY A 207 -7.36 -7.32 -7.58
N ASP A 208 -7.77 -6.17 -8.09
CA ASP A 208 -8.25 -5.04 -7.29
C ASP A 208 -9.74 -4.81 -7.51
N ILE A 209 -10.43 -4.45 -6.43
CA ILE A 209 -11.85 -4.09 -6.42
C ILE A 209 -11.92 -2.62 -6.06
N LEU A 210 -12.46 -1.82 -6.97
CA LEU A 210 -12.42 -0.36 -6.89
C LEU A 210 -13.79 0.20 -6.53
N TYR A 211 -13.80 1.20 -5.65
CA TYR A 211 -14.92 2.09 -5.47
C TYR A 211 -14.78 3.26 -6.43
N HIS A 212 -15.74 3.38 -7.35
CA HIS A 212 -15.76 4.44 -8.35
C HIS A 212 -16.38 5.72 -7.77
N GLY A 213 -15.52 6.61 -7.28
CA GLY A 213 -15.87 7.93 -6.78
C GLY A 213 -15.39 9.05 -7.70
N LYS A 214 -14.87 10.14 -7.12
CA LYS A 214 -14.13 11.17 -7.88
C LYS A 214 -12.78 10.64 -8.38
N THR A 215 -12.19 9.75 -7.60
CA THR A 215 -11.00 8.96 -7.92
C THR A 215 -11.32 7.52 -7.56
N ASP A 216 -10.72 6.57 -8.28
CA ASP A 216 -10.85 5.17 -7.93
C ASP A 216 -10.07 4.87 -6.64
N VAL A 217 -10.74 4.21 -5.69
CA VAL A 217 -10.17 3.84 -4.39
C VAL A 217 -10.30 2.34 -4.21
N PRO A 218 -9.21 1.60 -3.94
CA PRO A 218 -9.30 0.17 -3.64
C PRO A 218 -10.13 -0.09 -2.37
N ILE A 219 -11.18 -0.90 -2.52
CA ILE A 219 -12.04 -1.38 -1.44
C ILE A 219 -11.93 -2.88 -1.23
N GLY A 220 -11.11 -3.58 -2.00
CA GLY A 220 -10.91 -5.01 -1.83
C GLY A 220 -9.88 -5.53 -2.81
N HIS A 221 -9.40 -6.72 -2.52
CA HIS A 221 -8.50 -7.46 -3.38
C HIS A 221 -8.90 -8.93 -3.40
N TYR A 222 -8.38 -9.67 -4.38
CA TYR A 222 -8.57 -11.11 -4.45
C TYR A 222 -7.36 -11.82 -5.05
N VAL A 223 -7.18 -13.06 -4.62
CA VAL A 223 -6.18 -14.01 -5.11
C VAL A 223 -6.78 -15.41 -5.23
N PRO A 224 -6.33 -16.23 -6.18
CA PRO A 224 -5.35 -15.91 -7.22
C PRO A 224 -5.90 -14.93 -8.26
N TYR A 225 -5.00 -14.31 -9.01
CA TYR A 225 -5.33 -13.48 -10.17
C TYR A 225 -4.85 -14.22 -11.44
N SER A 226 -5.76 -14.80 -12.22
CA SER A 226 -5.38 -15.64 -13.36
C SER A 226 -4.81 -14.79 -14.49
N ILE A 227 -3.50 -14.91 -14.67
CA ILE A 227 -2.77 -14.33 -15.79
C ILE A 227 -1.95 -15.44 -16.49
N PRO A 228 -1.62 -15.28 -17.79
CA PRO A 228 -0.79 -16.26 -18.48
C PRO A 228 0.56 -16.43 -17.78
N SER A 229 1.09 -17.65 -17.72
CA SER A 229 2.39 -17.92 -17.06
C SER A 229 3.56 -17.10 -17.63
N SER A 230 3.48 -16.65 -18.88
CA SER A 230 4.44 -15.71 -19.47
C SER A 230 4.38 -14.34 -18.80
N VAL A 231 3.18 -13.87 -18.48
CA VAL A 231 2.93 -12.60 -17.78
C VAL A 231 3.38 -12.72 -16.31
N GLU A 232 3.14 -13.85 -15.64
CA GLU A 232 3.66 -14.08 -14.28
C GLU A 232 5.18 -14.02 -14.21
N LYS A 233 5.86 -14.69 -15.16
CA LYS A 233 7.33 -14.67 -15.26
C LYS A 233 7.85 -13.26 -15.53
N GLU A 234 7.19 -12.52 -16.41
CA GLU A 234 7.55 -11.14 -16.70
C GLU A 234 7.30 -10.24 -15.47
N ALA A 235 6.21 -10.46 -14.72
CA ALA A 235 5.92 -9.69 -13.51
C ALA A 235 7.04 -9.87 -12.50
N ARG A 236 7.43 -11.12 -12.25
CA ARG A 236 8.58 -11.44 -11.38
C ARG A 236 9.86 -10.76 -11.85
N ARG A 237 10.18 -10.85 -13.15
CA ARG A 237 11.37 -10.20 -13.71
C ARG A 237 11.35 -8.69 -13.47
N GLN A 238 10.20 -8.05 -13.64
CA GLN A 238 10.04 -6.61 -13.40
C GLN A 238 10.17 -6.25 -11.90
N VAL A 239 9.67 -7.09 -10.99
CA VAL A 239 9.91 -6.93 -9.54
C VAL A 239 11.39 -7.04 -9.21
N GLU A 240 12.09 -8.07 -9.71
CA GLU A 240 13.53 -8.28 -9.49
C GLU A 240 14.36 -7.09 -9.99
N LEU A 241 14.04 -6.57 -11.18
CA LEU A 241 14.69 -5.37 -11.71
C LEU A 241 14.38 -4.12 -10.86
N SER A 242 13.14 -3.98 -10.39
CA SER A 242 12.73 -2.85 -9.53
C SER A 242 13.45 -2.88 -8.18
N VAL A 243 13.53 -4.06 -7.55
CA VAL A 243 14.26 -4.28 -6.31
C VAL A 243 15.73 -3.87 -6.46
N LYS A 244 16.38 -4.33 -7.53
CA LYS A 244 17.76 -3.97 -7.83
C LYS A 244 17.94 -2.48 -8.13
N ALA A 245 17.05 -1.91 -8.94
CA ALA A 245 17.11 -0.50 -9.37
C ALA A 245 16.98 0.47 -8.19
N LEU A 246 16.14 0.15 -7.20
CA LEU A 246 15.92 1.00 -6.03
C LEU A 246 16.81 0.63 -4.83
N GLY A 247 17.60 -0.44 -4.94
CA GLY A 247 18.43 -0.93 -3.84
C GLY A 247 17.62 -1.47 -2.65
N LEU A 248 16.46 -2.09 -2.91
CA LEU A 248 15.68 -2.74 -1.85
C LEU A 248 16.41 -4.00 -1.39
N SER A 249 16.48 -4.22 -0.07
CA SER A 249 17.26 -5.29 0.55
C SER A 249 16.37 -6.31 1.26
N THR A 250 15.99 -6.05 2.51
CA THR A 250 15.19 -6.96 3.34
C THR A 250 13.93 -6.24 3.80
N CYS A 251 12.82 -6.47 3.10
CA CYS A 251 11.52 -5.85 3.38
C CYS A 251 10.36 -6.58 2.70
N ALA A 252 9.14 -6.33 3.17
CA ALA A 252 7.94 -6.61 2.38
C ALA A 252 7.85 -5.63 1.19
N VAL A 253 7.12 -6.01 0.16
CA VAL A 253 6.98 -5.23 -1.06
C VAL A 253 5.53 -5.27 -1.57
N ASN A 254 5.03 -4.10 -1.97
CA ASN A 254 3.78 -3.91 -2.72
C ASN A 254 4.14 -3.37 -4.10
N VAL A 255 3.52 -3.87 -5.16
CA VAL A 255 3.79 -3.41 -6.54
C VAL A 255 2.48 -3.21 -7.28
N ASP A 256 2.40 -2.12 -8.05
CA ASP A 256 1.26 -1.85 -8.92
C ASP A 256 1.72 -1.93 -10.38
N PHE A 257 0.96 -2.63 -11.22
CA PHE A 257 1.28 -2.89 -12.62
C PHE A 257 0.18 -2.41 -13.57
N ILE A 258 0.56 -2.16 -14.81
CA ILE A 258 -0.34 -2.17 -15.96
C ILE A 258 0.11 -3.27 -16.93
N LEU A 259 -0.84 -4.13 -17.33
CA LEU A 259 -0.69 -5.07 -18.43
C LEU A 259 -1.27 -4.48 -19.71
N ARG A 260 -0.45 -4.32 -20.74
CA ARG A 260 -0.86 -3.89 -22.08
C ARG A 260 -0.16 -4.74 -23.12
N ASP A 261 -0.93 -5.37 -24.03
CA ASP A 261 -0.38 -6.16 -25.15
C ASP A 261 0.64 -7.23 -24.71
N ASN A 262 0.37 -7.92 -23.59
CA ASN A 262 1.26 -8.88 -22.90
C ASN A 262 2.58 -8.29 -22.35
N GLN A 263 2.74 -6.96 -22.36
CA GLN A 263 3.84 -6.25 -21.71
C GLN A 263 3.40 -5.71 -20.35
N ILE A 264 4.23 -5.95 -19.33
CA ILE A 264 4.04 -5.36 -18.00
C ILE A 264 4.79 -4.04 -17.92
N TYR A 265 4.13 -3.07 -17.31
CA TYR A 265 4.68 -1.80 -16.90
C TYR A 265 4.52 -1.65 -15.39
N VAL A 266 5.61 -1.39 -14.69
CA VAL A 266 5.60 -1.07 -13.25
C VAL A 266 5.17 0.37 -13.09
N LEU A 267 4.07 0.59 -12.38
CA LEU A 267 3.61 1.92 -12.02
C LEU A 267 4.35 2.43 -10.81
N GLU A 268 4.22 1.70 -9.70
CA GLU A 268 4.75 2.05 -8.39
C GLU A 268 5.21 0.79 -7.65
N ILE A 269 6.19 0.95 -6.75
CA ILE A 269 6.64 -0.09 -5.83
C ILE A 269 6.83 0.53 -4.44
N GLY A 270 6.25 -0.09 -3.43
CA GLY A 270 6.38 0.29 -2.03
C GLY A 270 7.18 -0.75 -1.26
N ALA A 271 8.17 -0.33 -0.47
CA ALA A 271 9.00 -1.20 0.36
C ALA A 271 8.33 -1.62 1.68
N ARG A 272 7.04 -1.97 1.61
CA ARG A 272 6.16 -2.31 2.73
C ARG A 272 5.08 -3.30 2.30
N GLY A 273 4.39 -3.91 3.26
CA GLY A 273 3.20 -4.71 2.98
C GLY A 273 2.03 -3.86 2.43
N GLY A 274 1.21 -4.44 1.57
CA GLY A 274 -0.02 -3.86 1.03
C GLY A 274 -0.96 -3.27 2.09
N ALA A 275 -1.80 -2.32 1.71
CA ALA A 275 -2.93 -1.88 2.52
C ALA A 275 -4.16 -2.76 2.21
N THR A 276 -5.35 -2.38 2.71
CA THR A 276 -6.63 -2.98 2.29
C THR A 276 -6.65 -4.51 2.39
N CYS A 277 -6.11 -5.03 3.49
CA CYS A 277 -6.05 -6.46 3.83
C CYS A 277 -5.12 -7.33 2.96
N LEU A 278 -4.24 -6.75 2.14
CA LEU A 278 -3.27 -7.53 1.36
C LEU A 278 -2.36 -8.43 2.22
N PRO A 279 -1.86 -8.03 3.40
CA PRO A 279 -1.11 -8.93 4.28
C PRO A 279 -1.93 -10.13 4.79
N GLU A 280 -3.23 -9.92 5.05
CA GLU A 280 -4.19 -10.96 5.43
C GLU A 280 -4.43 -11.92 4.26
N LEU A 281 -4.49 -11.41 3.02
CA LEU A 281 -4.56 -12.25 1.83
C LEU A 281 -3.27 -13.07 1.63
N VAL A 282 -2.08 -12.49 1.81
CA VAL A 282 -0.82 -13.26 1.77
C VAL A 282 -0.83 -14.38 2.81
N SER A 283 -1.27 -14.06 4.03
CA SER A 283 -1.38 -15.02 5.13
C SER A 283 -2.36 -16.15 4.80
N THR A 284 -3.53 -15.81 4.27
CA THR A 284 -4.60 -16.76 3.94
C THR A 284 -4.24 -17.61 2.72
N HIS A 285 -3.70 -17.00 1.68
CA HIS A 285 -3.38 -17.65 0.41
C HIS A 285 -2.27 -18.68 0.56
N TYR A 286 -1.20 -18.35 1.29
CA TYR A 286 -0.07 -19.25 1.51
C TYR A 286 -0.15 -20.06 2.80
N GLY A 287 -1.13 -19.79 3.68
CA GLY A 287 -1.26 -20.43 4.98
C GLY A 287 -0.10 -20.10 5.94
N ILE A 288 0.32 -18.83 5.98
CA ILE A 288 1.47 -18.34 6.77
C ILE A 288 1.07 -17.18 7.70
N ASP A 289 1.90 -16.87 8.69
CA ASP A 289 1.79 -15.64 9.48
C ASP A 289 2.61 -14.51 8.82
N TYR A 290 2.00 -13.74 7.91
CA TYR A 290 2.75 -12.74 7.15
C TYR A 290 3.13 -11.50 7.98
N TYR A 291 2.30 -11.09 8.96
CA TYR A 291 2.70 -10.02 9.90
C TYR A 291 3.90 -10.45 10.75
N GLY A 292 3.91 -11.71 11.19
CA GLY A 292 5.05 -12.31 11.85
C GLY A 292 6.29 -12.36 10.97
N TYR A 293 6.11 -12.71 9.69
CA TYR A 293 7.18 -12.68 8.68
C TYR A 293 7.76 -11.26 8.51
N ILE A 294 6.93 -10.22 8.42
CA ILE A 294 7.37 -8.81 8.35
C ILE A 294 8.21 -8.43 9.58
N LEU A 295 7.81 -8.86 10.79
CA LEU A 295 8.60 -8.65 12.00
C LEU A 295 9.92 -9.41 11.95
N ASP A 296 9.93 -10.66 11.48
CA ASP A 296 11.17 -11.43 11.32
C ASP A 296 12.15 -10.72 10.36
N LEU A 297 11.65 -10.18 9.25
CA LEU A 297 12.47 -9.38 8.33
C LEU A 297 13.07 -8.13 9.00
N SER A 298 12.29 -7.40 9.82
CA SER A 298 12.79 -6.19 10.48
C SER A 298 13.83 -6.49 11.57
N PHE A 299 13.81 -7.69 12.14
CA PHE A 299 14.89 -8.19 13.01
C PHE A 299 16.08 -8.77 12.23
N GLY A 300 16.04 -8.77 10.90
CA GLY A 300 17.09 -9.36 10.04
C GLY A 300 17.10 -10.89 10.06
N HIS A 301 16.03 -11.53 10.54
CA HIS A 301 15.88 -12.97 10.46
C HIS A 301 15.60 -13.42 9.02
N ARG A 302 15.90 -14.69 8.73
CA ARG A 302 15.72 -15.31 7.40
C ARG A 302 14.70 -16.46 7.46
N PRO A 303 13.42 -16.16 7.71
CA PRO A 303 12.38 -17.17 7.82
C PRO A 303 12.32 -18.01 6.54
N GLN A 304 12.49 -19.33 6.69
CA GLN A 304 12.37 -20.27 5.58
C GLN A 304 10.89 -20.63 5.40
N VAL A 305 10.26 -20.04 4.38
CA VAL A 305 8.84 -20.21 4.10
C VAL A 305 8.67 -20.76 2.68
N GLN A 306 7.81 -21.76 2.54
CA GLN A 306 7.36 -22.22 1.23
C GLN A 306 6.12 -21.44 0.82
N PHE A 307 6.24 -20.59 -0.19
CA PHE A 307 5.13 -19.82 -0.74
C PHE A 307 4.31 -20.66 -1.74
N THR A 308 3.70 -21.73 -1.25
CA THR A 308 2.83 -22.62 -2.03
C THR A 308 1.37 -22.20 -1.83
N PRO A 309 0.63 -21.82 -2.88
CA PRO A 309 -0.79 -21.49 -2.77
C PRO A 309 -1.62 -22.62 -2.12
N GLN A 310 -2.42 -22.28 -1.12
CA GLN A 310 -3.31 -23.20 -0.39
C GLN A 310 -4.79 -22.87 -0.59
N HIS A 311 -5.15 -21.59 -0.67
CA HIS A 311 -6.55 -21.15 -0.75
C HIS A 311 -6.72 -19.97 -1.71
N ALA A 312 -7.80 -19.96 -2.49
CA ALA A 312 -8.30 -18.71 -3.05
C ALA A 312 -8.93 -17.88 -1.91
N CYS A 313 -8.70 -16.58 -1.90
CA CYS A 313 -9.22 -15.68 -0.87
C CYS A 313 -9.34 -14.25 -1.37
N GLY A 314 -10.21 -13.50 -0.74
CA GLY A 314 -10.39 -12.08 -1.04
C GLY A 314 -10.96 -11.33 0.13
N ASN A 315 -11.00 -10.02 0.00
CA ASN A 315 -11.51 -9.14 1.04
C ASN A 315 -12.37 -8.02 0.46
N LEU A 316 -13.23 -7.48 1.33
CA LEU A 316 -13.90 -6.21 1.10
C LEU A 316 -13.79 -5.34 2.34
N LEU A 317 -13.57 -4.04 2.12
CA LEU A 317 -13.78 -3.00 3.11
C LEU A 317 -15.29 -2.79 3.28
N ILE A 318 -15.72 -2.59 4.52
CA ILE A 318 -17.08 -2.17 4.82
C ILE A 318 -17.15 -0.66 4.59
N THR A 319 -17.87 -0.22 3.55
CA THR A 319 -17.95 1.19 3.17
C THR A 319 -19.35 1.75 3.36
N SER A 320 -19.45 3.04 3.71
CA SER A 320 -20.74 3.73 3.83
C SER A 320 -20.87 4.85 2.80
N LYS A 321 -22.07 4.99 2.21
CA LYS A 321 -22.39 6.10 1.31
C LYS A 321 -22.79 7.39 2.03
N ARG A 322 -23.04 7.33 3.35
CA ARG A 322 -23.45 8.49 4.16
C ARG A 322 -22.70 8.54 5.49
N GLU A 323 -22.55 9.74 6.02
CA GLU A 323 -22.15 9.95 7.40
C GLU A 323 -23.35 9.84 8.34
N GLY A 324 -23.09 9.59 9.62
CA GLY A 324 -24.14 9.56 10.64
C GLY A 324 -23.70 8.87 11.92
N ILE A 325 -24.65 8.65 12.83
CA ILE A 325 -24.45 7.86 14.04
C ILE A 325 -24.80 6.41 13.74
N LEU A 326 -23.81 5.52 13.89
CA LEU A 326 -23.97 4.10 13.61
C LEU A 326 -24.96 3.47 14.59
N ASP A 327 -25.96 2.76 14.08
CA ASP A 327 -26.84 1.92 14.89
C ASP A 327 -26.34 0.47 14.92
N GLY A 328 -25.88 -0.04 13.77
CA GLY A 328 -25.28 -1.37 13.68
C GLY A 328 -24.77 -1.71 12.29
N ILE A 329 -23.98 -2.79 12.21
CA ILE A 329 -23.54 -3.41 10.95
C ILE A 329 -23.85 -4.90 11.04
N THR A 330 -24.62 -5.40 10.07
CA THR A 330 -25.00 -6.81 9.97
C THR A 330 -24.46 -7.39 8.67
N ILE A 331 -23.90 -8.60 8.75
CA ILE A 331 -23.35 -9.30 7.59
C ILE A 331 -23.94 -10.71 7.56
N ALA A 332 -24.72 -11.02 6.52
CA ALA A 332 -25.27 -12.37 6.33
C ALA A 332 -24.22 -13.27 5.66
N SER A 333 -23.53 -14.09 6.45
CA SER A 333 -22.42 -14.94 5.99
C SER A 333 -22.83 -16.33 5.49
N ASP A 334 -24.12 -16.64 5.37
CA ASP A 334 -24.60 -17.97 4.97
C ASP A 334 -24.02 -18.41 3.62
N GLY A 335 -23.29 -19.52 3.63
CA GLY A 335 -22.63 -20.08 2.44
C GLY A 335 -21.34 -19.36 2.03
N LEU A 336 -20.79 -18.47 2.86
CA LEU A 336 -19.48 -17.85 2.69
C LEU A 336 -18.50 -18.41 3.74
N ASP A 337 -17.28 -18.74 3.32
CA ASP A 337 -16.21 -19.17 4.24
C ASP A 337 -15.45 -17.95 4.76
N ILE A 338 -15.99 -17.31 5.81
CA ILE A 338 -15.43 -16.10 6.41
C ILE A 338 -14.22 -16.45 7.29
N VAL A 339 -13.07 -15.86 6.97
CA VAL A 339 -11.83 -15.96 7.75
C VAL A 339 -11.82 -14.96 8.89
N GLU A 340 -12.20 -13.71 8.59
CA GLU A 340 -12.16 -12.61 9.54
C GLU A 340 -13.25 -11.58 9.22
N THR A 341 -13.87 -11.05 10.26
CA THR A 341 -14.69 -9.83 10.19
C THR A 341 -14.22 -8.87 11.27
N VAL A 342 -13.83 -7.66 10.86
CA VAL A 342 -13.41 -6.58 11.76
C VAL A 342 -14.35 -5.40 11.60
N PHE A 343 -14.79 -4.83 12.71
CA PHE A 343 -15.51 -3.56 12.77
C PHE A 343 -14.60 -2.52 13.43
N ASP A 344 -14.36 -1.41 12.73
CA ASP A 344 -13.52 -0.30 13.22
C ASP A 344 -14.32 0.64 14.14
N TYR A 345 -15.65 0.53 14.14
CA TYR A 345 -16.60 1.36 14.90
C TYR A 345 -17.62 0.51 15.67
N LYS A 346 -18.21 1.10 16.71
CA LYS A 346 -19.28 0.50 17.53
C LYS A 346 -20.60 1.26 17.36
N PRO A 347 -21.75 0.62 17.64
CA PRO A 347 -23.02 1.32 17.75
C PRO A 347 -22.94 2.55 18.66
N GLY A 348 -23.39 3.69 18.16
CA GLY A 348 -23.31 5.00 18.81
C GLY A 348 -22.16 5.88 18.33
N ASP A 349 -21.17 5.34 17.63
CA ASP A 349 -20.07 6.13 17.08
C ASP A 349 -20.53 6.96 15.87
N SER A 350 -19.90 8.13 15.68
CA SER A 350 -20.03 8.90 14.45
C SER A 350 -19.12 8.29 13.38
N VAL A 351 -19.70 7.96 12.23
CA VAL A 351 -19.00 7.34 11.10
C VAL A 351 -19.04 8.23 9.86
N PRO A 352 -17.98 8.26 9.04
CA PRO A 352 -17.92 9.07 7.83
C PRO A 352 -18.62 8.39 6.64
N ALA A 353 -18.94 9.19 5.62
CA ALA A 353 -19.14 8.67 4.27
C ALA A 353 -17.77 8.33 3.65
N PHE A 354 -17.69 7.20 2.97
CA PHE A 354 -16.46 6.69 2.38
C PHE A 354 -15.96 7.58 1.23
N LYS A 355 -14.72 8.08 1.34
CA LYS A 355 -14.03 8.85 0.31
C LYS A 355 -12.62 8.33 0.05
N VAL A 356 -11.94 7.84 1.08
CA VAL A 356 -10.61 7.24 1.03
C VAL A 356 -10.55 5.98 1.88
N GLY A 357 -9.56 5.11 1.64
CA GLY A 357 -9.41 3.83 2.35
C GLY A 357 -9.58 3.89 3.89
N PRO A 358 -8.97 4.86 4.59
CA PRO A 358 -9.17 5.03 6.04
C PRO A 358 -10.58 5.38 6.51
N ASP A 359 -11.50 5.78 5.62
CA ASP A 359 -12.92 6.03 5.96
C ASP A 359 -13.73 4.73 6.08
N ARG A 360 -13.10 3.57 5.90
CA ARG A 360 -13.75 2.27 6.07
C ARG A 360 -14.35 2.12 7.46
N LEU A 361 -15.43 1.34 7.56
CA LEU A 361 -16.06 1.00 8.84
C LEU A 361 -15.57 -0.34 9.41
N GLY A 362 -14.70 -1.02 8.68
CA GLY A 362 -14.22 -2.37 8.96
C GLY A 362 -13.83 -3.09 7.68
N HIS A 363 -13.63 -4.40 7.79
CA HIS A 363 -13.34 -5.26 6.64
C HIS A 363 -13.80 -6.70 6.89
N VAL A 364 -13.92 -7.45 5.81
CA VAL A 364 -14.19 -8.89 5.83
C VAL A 364 -13.19 -9.58 4.92
N VAL A 365 -12.64 -10.70 5.37
CA VAL A 365 -11.78 -11.61 4.58
C VAL A 365 -12.48 -12.95 4.46
N LEU A 366 -12.52 -13.52 3.26
CA LEU A 366 -13.12 -14.82 2.98
C LEU A 366 -12.20 -15.72 2.17
N LYS A 367 -12.44 -17.03 2.24
CA LYS A 367 -11.87 -18.05 1.36
C LYS A 367 -12.90 -18.47 0.31
N ALA A 368 -12.41 -19.01 -0.80
CA ALA A 368 -13.21 -19.70 -1.80
C ALA A 368 -12.42 -20.86 -2.43
N ALA A 369 -13.08 -21.62 -3.29
CA ALA A 369 -12.49 -22.77 -3.97
C ALA A 369 -11.45 -22.36 -5.04
N ASP A 370 -11.75 -21.29 -5.79
CA ASP A 370 -10.93 -20.77 -6.89
C ASP A 370 -11.23 -19.27 -7.10
N GLU A 371 -10.58 -18.65 -8.09
CA GLU A 371 -10.77 -17.23 -8.42
C GLU A 371 -12.21 -16.89 -8.81
N ALA A 372 -12.87 -17.73 -9.62
CA ALA A 372 -14.23 -17.46 -10.06
C ALA A 372 -15.21 -17.49 -8.87
N ALA A 373 -15.02 -18.44 -7.96
CA ALA A 373 -15.78 -18.52 -6.72
C ALA A 373 -15.51 -17.31 -5.83
N VAL A 374 -14.25 -16.89 -5.65
CA VAL A 374 -13.92 -15.73 -4.81
C VAL A 374 -14.56 -14.44 -5.34
N ILE A 375 -14.53 -14.21 -6.64
CA ILE A 375 -15.19 -13.04 -7.26
C ILE A 375 -16.71 -13.11 -7.06
N SER A 376 -17.32 -14.29 -7.19
CA SER A 376 -18.75 -14.48 -6.95
C SER A 376 -19.12 -14.22 -5.48
N ASP A 377 -18.31 -14.72 -4.55
CA ASP A 377 -18.56 -14.64 -3.11
C ASP A 377 -18.34 -13.23 -2.58
N LEU A 378 -17.39 -12.47 -3.12
CA LEU A 378 -17.22 -11.04 -2.80
C LEU A 378 -18.42 -10.21 -3.26
N LYS A 379 -18.99 -10.48 -4.45
CA LYS A 379 -20.23 -9.82 -4.90
C LYS A 379 -21.41 -10.11 -3.96
N LYS A 380 -21.58 -11.38 -3.56
CA LYS A 380 -22.61 -11.76 -2.58
C LYS A 380 -22.38 -11.08 -1.24
N LEU A 381 -21.13 -11.00 -0.79
CA LEU A 381 -20.77 -10.35 0.47
C LEU A 381 -21.14 -8.85 0.44
N GLU A 382 -20.81 -8.15 -0.64
CA GLU A 382 -21.13 -6.72 -0.81
C GLU A 382 -22.64 -6.46 -0.67
N GLU A 383 -23.48 -7.28 -1.32
CA GLU A 383 -24.95 -7.19 -1.25
C GLU A 383 -25.53 -7.50 0.14
N ARG A 384 -24.76 -8.18 1.00
CA ARG A 384 -25.20 -8.67 2.31
C ARG A 384 -24.66 -7.89 3.50
N ILE A 385 -23.85 -6.86 3.25
CA ILE A 385 -23.43 -5.90 4.25
C ILE A 385 -24.53 -4.86 4.41
N VAL A 386 -25.18 -4.84 5.57
CA VAL A 386 -26.23 -3.87 5.92
C VAL A 386 -25.74 -2.97 7.04
N ILE A 387 -25.72 -1.66 6.78
CA ILE A 387 -25.34 -0.64 7.77
C ILE A 387 -26.60 0.14 8.16
N SER A 388 -26.95 0.16 9.46
CA SER A 388 -28.04 0.96 10.00
C SER A 388 -27.51 2.20 10.72
N PHE A 389 -28.28 3.29 10.64
CA PHE A 389 -28.00 4.57 11.30
C PHE A 389 -29.16 4.92 12.23
N ARG A 390 -28.86 5.63 13.32
CA ARG A 390 -29.93 6.20 14.15
C ARG A 390 -30.69 7.27 13.37
N GLU A 391 -32.00 7.30 13.58
CA GLU A 391 -32.90 8.33 13.03
C GLU A 391 -32.59 9.73 13.55
#